data_AF-A0A4U9D2M3-F1
#
_entry.id   AF-A0A4U9D2M3-F1
#
_cell.length_a   1.000
_cell.length_b   1.000
_cell.length_c   1.000
_cell.angle_alpha   90.00
_cell.angle_beta   90.00
_cell.angle_gamma   90.00
#
_symmetry.space_group_name_H-M   'P 1'
#
loop_
_entity.id
_entity.type
_entity.pdbx_description
1 polymer ?
#
loop_
_entity_poly.entity_id
_entity_poly.type
_entity_poly.pdbx_seq_one_letter_code
_entity_poly.pdbx_strand_id
1 'polypeptide(L)'
;MEYKALAQDILSRVGGKENIVSLVHCATRLRFKLKENKKADAEGLKMNPGVIMVVESGGQFQVVIGNHVHDVWQAVRSEAGLTDDSEPVAETGEKTSVLGQIIDVVSGIFTPFIGVPGGVGDP
;
A
#
# COMPACT_ATOMS: atom_id res chain seq x y z
N MET A 1 -13.66 -8.26 -11.12
CA MET A 1 -12.30 -8.08 -11.65
C MET A 1 -12.22 -6.87 -12.61
N GLU A 2 -12.92 -5.76 -12.34
CA GLU A 2 -13.02 -4.66 -13.32
C GLU A 2 -11.70 -3.94 -13.58
N TYR A 3 -10.78 -3.95 -12.62
CA TYR A 3 -9.51 -3.22 -12.72
C TYR A 3 -8.30 -4.10 -13.05
N LYS A 4 -8.50 -5.36 -13.47
CA LYS A 4 -7.40 -6.27 -13.79
C LYS A 4 -6.55 -5.75 -14.95
N ALA A 5 -7.20 -5.28 -16.02
CA ALA A 5 -6.52 -4.71 -17.18
C ALA A 5 -5.73 -3.44 -16.80
N LEU A 6 -6.32 -2.58 -15.97
CA LEU A 6 -5.66 -1.38 -15.48
C LEU A 6 -4.47 -1.74 -14.58
N ALA A 7 -4.62 -2.73 -13.71
CA ALA A 7 -3.55 -3.20 -12.84
C ALA A 7 -2.36 -3.78 -13.62
N GLN A 8 -2.63 -4.61 -14.64
CA GLN A 8 -1.60 -5.13 -15.53
C GLN A 8 -0.88 -4.00 -16.27
N ASP A 9 -1.62 -3.04 -16.80
CA ASP A 9 -1.05 -1.90 -17.52
C ASP A 9 -0.20 -1.02 -16.58
N ILE A 10 -0.67 -0.74 -15.35
CA ILE A 10 0.12 -0.06 -14.32
C ILE A 10 1.42 -0.83 -14.05
N LEU A 11 1.34 -2.15 -13.80
CA LEU A 11 2.49 -3.01 -13.54
C LEU A 11 3.50 -2.99 -14.68
N SER A 12 3.06 -3.14 -15.93
CA SER A 12 3.92 -3.09 -17.10
C SER A 12 4.57 -1.72 -17.25
N ARG A 13 3.81 -0.64 -17.05
CA ARG A 13 4.33 0.72 -17.21
C ARG A 13 5.26 1.16 -16.10
N VAL A 14 5.13 0.65 -14.87
CA VAL A 14 6.10 0.95 -13.80
C VAL A 14 7.38 0.12 -13.91
N GLY A 15 7.57 -0.64 -14.99
CA GLY A 15 8.76 -1.48 -15.20
C GLY A 15 8.66 -2.88 -14.58
N GLY A 16 7.45 -3.34 -14.28
CA GLY A 16 7.16 -4.66 -13.73
C GLY A 16 7.23 -4.75 -12.21
N LYS A 17 6.79 -5.89 -11.67
CA LYS A 17 6.81 -6.17 -10.22
C LYS A 17 8.20 -6.12 -9.60
N GLU A 18 9.23 -6.44 -10.38
CA GLU A 18 10.63 -6.42 -9.95
C GLU A 18 11.18 -5.01 -9.73
N ASN A 19 10.60 -4.00 -10.39
CA ASN A 19 10.95 -2.59 -10.23
C ASN A 19 10.21 -1.94 -9.05
N ILE A 20 9.16 -2.55 -8.53
CA ILE A 20 8.43 -2.07 -7.35
C ILE A 20 9.17 -2.53 -6.09
N VAL A 21 9.63 -1.58 -5.28
CA VAL A 21 10.18 -1.81 -3.94
C VAL A 21 9.06 -1.91 -2.91
N SER A 22 8.10 -0.99 -2.98
CA SER A 22 6.97 -0.93 -2.06
C SER A 22 5.78 -0.29 -2.72
N LEU A 23 4.58 -0.75 -2.37
CA LEU A 23 3.31 -0.23 -2.86
C LEU A 23 2.40 0.08 -1.67
N VAL A 24 2.04 1.35 -1.52
CA VAL A 24 1.07 1.79 -0.51
C VAL A 24 -0.08 2.55 -1.18
N HIS A 25 -1.25 2.54 -0.55
CA HIS A 25 -2.41 3.31 -1.02
C HIS A 25 -2.94 4.22 0.08
N CYS A 26 -3.44 5.38 -0.32
CA CYS A 26 -4.25 6.27 0.49
C CYS A 26 -5.70 6.22 0.01
N ALA A 27 -6.56 7.14 0.45
CA ALA A 27 -7.97 7.18 0.05
C ALA A 27 -8.19 7.40 -1.46
N THR A 28 -7.27 8.07 -2.17
CA THR A 28 -7.44 8.38 -3.61
C THR A 28 -6.18 8.18 -4.47
N ARG A 29 -5.06 7.79 -3.84
CA ARG A 29 -3.74 7.74 -4.50
C ARG A 29 -2.99 6.45 -4.18
N LEU A 30 -2.36 5.88 -5.19
CA LEU A 30 -1.34 4.84 -5.04
C LEU A 30 0.03 5.50 -5.01
N ARG A 31 0.88 5.08 -4.08
CA ARG A 31 2.29 5.51 -4.02
C ARG A 31 3.15 4.29 -4.22
N PHE A 32 3.90 4.32 -5.31
CA PHE A 32 4.88 3.33 -5.69
C PHE A 32 6.27 3.85 -5.33
N LYS A 33 7.00 3.05 -4.55
CA LYS A 33 8.43 3.19 -4.38
C LYS A 33 9.08 2.29 -5.43
N LEU A 34 9.72 2.90 -6.42
CA LEU A 34 10.36 2.18 -7.52
C LEU A 34 11.88 2.12 -7.29
N LYS A 35 12.55 1.08 -7.81
CA LYS A 35 14.01 1.00 -7.84
C LYS A 35 14.56 1.98 -8.87
N GLU A 36 13.98 1.97 -10.06
CA GLU A 36 14.34 2.86 -11.16
C GLU A 36 13.10 3.59 -11.68
N ASN A 37 12.98 4.89 -11.36
CA ASN A 37 11.91 5.74 -11.89
C ASN A 37 11.96 5.91 -13.41
N LYS A 38 13.15 5.80 -14.03
CA LYS A 38 13.32 5.93 -15.48
C LYS A 38 12.63 4.82 -16.29
N LYS A 39 12.36 3.67 -15.66
CA LYS A 39 11.60 2.58 -16.28
C LYS A 39 10.09 2.79 -16.18
N ALA A 40 9.65 3.80 -15.43
CA ALA A 40 8.25 4.10 -15.25
C ALA A 40 7.75 5.02 -16.38
N ASP A 41 6.69 4.60 -17.06
CA ASP A 41 6.04 5.34 -18.13
C ASP A 41 4.85 6.14 -17.58
N ALA A 42 5.14 7.30 -16.97
CA ALA A 42 4.13 8.17 -16.39
C ALA A 42 3.13 8.70 -17.42
N GLU A 43 3.58 9.00 -18.64
CA GLU A 43 2.74 9.58 -19.67
C GLU A 43 1.68 8.60 -20.16
N GLY A 44 2.05 7.36 -20.46
CA GLY A 44 1.08 6.37 -20.88
C GLY A 44 0.14 5.92 -19.77
N LEU A 45 0.56 5.97 -18.50
CA LEU A 45 -0.35 5.77 -17.37
C LEU A 45 -1.45 6.85 -17.33
N LYS A 46 -1.11 8.12 -17.60
CA LYS A 46 -2.07 9.23 -17.63
C LYS A 46 -3.09 9.12 -18.76
N MET A 47 -2.78 8.35 -19.81
CA MET A 47 -3.70 8.12 -20.93
C MET A 47 -4.82 7.13 -20.58
N ASN A 48 -4.69 6.38 -19.49
CA ASN A 48 -5.74 5.47 -19.06
C ASN A 48 -6.92 6.21 -18.44
N PRO A 49 -8.17 5.83 -18.79
CA PRO A 49 -9.36 6.48 -18.24
C PRO A 49 -9.52 6.26 -16.71
N GLY A 50 -8.84 5.26 -16.15
CA GLY A 50 -8.82 5.00 -14.71
C GLY A 50 -7.76 5.80 -13.94
N VAL A 51 -6.94 6.61 -14.60
CA VAL A 51 -5.88 7.40 -13.99
C VAL A 51 -6.16 8.87 -14.21
N ILE A 52 -6.35 9.61 -13.12
CA ILE A 52 -6.62 11.05 -13.16
C ILE A 52 -5.33 11.82 -13.44
N MET A 53 -4.26 11.45 -12.72
CA MET A 53 -2.94 12.06 -12.89
C MET A 53 -1.85 11.17 -12.31
N VAL A 54 -0.62 11.36 -12.80
CA VAL A 54 0.59 10.76 -12.23
C VAL A 54 1.52 11.87 -11.78
N VAL A 55 2.04 11.74 -10.56
CA VAL A 55 2.96 12.67 -9.92
C VAL A 55 4.24 11.94 -9.57
N GLU A 56 5.36 12.42 -10.08
CA GLU A 56 6.69 11.91 -9.73
C GLU A 56 7.42 12.96 -8.91
N SER A 57 7.75 12.65 -7.66
CA SER A 57 8.40 13.61 -6.78
C SER A 57 9.27 12.91 -5.74
N GLY A 58 10.51 13.39 -5.57
CA GLY A 58 11.43 12.88 -4.54
C GLY A 58 11.71 11.38 -4.64
N GLY A 59 11.82 10.84 -5.86
CA GLY A 59 12.02 9.41 -6.11
C GLY A 59 10.78 8.53 -5.91
N GLN A 60 9.62 9.12 -5.62
CA GLN A 60 8.35 8.41 -5.45
C GLN A 60 7.45 8.61 -6.68
N PHE A 61 6.83 7.53 -7.12
CA PHE A 61 5.90 7.53 -8.24
C PHE A 61 4.47 7.41 -7.70
N GLN A 62 3.63 8.42 -7.91
CA GLN A 62 2.28 8.48 -7.34
C GLN A 62 1.24 8.50 -8.45
N VAL A 63 0.26 7.62 -8.35
CA VAL A 63 -0.84 7.50 -9.32
C VAL A 63 -2.14 7.86 -8.62
N VAL A 64 -2.81 8.89 -9.12
CA VAL A 64 -4.10 9.34 -8.60
C VAL A 64 -5.19 8.66 -9.42
N ILE A 65 -6.00 7.84 -8.75
CA ILE A 65 -7.08 7.05 -9.36
C ILE A 65 -8.44 7.59 -8.96
N GLY A 66 -8.58 8.09 -7.73
CA GLY A 66 -9.85 8.52 -7.17
C GLY A 66 -10.51 7.43 -6.31
N ASN A 67 -11.84 7.33 -6.35
CA ASN A 67 -12.62 6.51 -5.43
C ASN A 67 -12.37 5.00 -5.55
N HIS A 68 -11.87 4.54 -6.71
CA HIS A 68 -11.62 3.13 -7.01
C HIS A 68 -10.18 2.69 -6.71
N VAL A 69 -9.40 3.52 -6.01
CA VAL A 69 -7.99 3.23 -5.70
C VAL A 69 -7.81 1.91 -4.96
N HIS A 70 -8.78 1.53 -4.12
CA HIS A 70 -8.74 0.30 -3.34
C HIS A 70 -8.83 -0.93 -4.24
N ASP A 71 -9.81 -0.98 -5.14
CA ASP A 71 -9.97 -2.08 -6.10
C ASP A 71 -8.76 -2.20 -7.05
N VAL A 72 -8.21 -1.07 -7.50
CA VAL A 72 -7.01 -1.09 -8.35
C VAL A 72 -5.80 -1.57 -7.57
N TRP A 73 -5.62 -1.16 -6.31
CA TRP A 73 -4.55 -1.66 -5.45
C TRP A 73 -4.64 -3.17 -5.25
N GLN A 74 -5.82 -3.69 -4.96
CA GLN A 74 -6.03 -5.14 -4.83
C GLN A 74 -5.71 -5.87 -6.14
N ALA A 75 -6.16 -5.35 -7.28
CA ALA A 75 -5.87 -5.91 -8.58
C ALA A 75 -4.36 -5.89 -8.89
N VAL A 76 -3.66 -4.77 -8.62
CA VAL A 76 -2.19 -4.68 -8.78
C VAL A 76 -1.47 -5.69 -7.89
N ARG A 77 -1.92 -5.84 -6.64
CA ARG A 77 -1.36 -6.84 -5.72
C ARG A 77 -1.54 -8.25 -6.26
N SER A 78 -2.73 -8.56 -6.77
CA SER A 78 -3.05 -9.86 -7.37
C SER A 78 -2.21 -10.14 -8.61
N GLU A 79 -2.09 -9.18 -9.52
CA GLU A 79 -1.34 -9.34 -10.77
C GLU A 79 0.18 -9.38 -10.54
N ALA A 80 0.68 -8.68 -9.51
CA ALA A 80 2.08 -8.76 -9.10
C ALA A 80 2.44 -10.14 -8.51
N GLY A 81 1.46 -11.00 -8.24
CA GLY A 81 1.65 -12.25 -7.51
C GLY A 81 1.97 -12.00 -6.04
N LEU A 82 1.54 -10.85 -5.49
CA LEU A 82 1.53 -10.57 -4.05
C LEU A 82 0.23 -11.09 -3.40
N THR A 83 -0.49 -11.96 -4.11
CA THR A 83 -1.53 -12.85 -3.59
C THR A 83 -0.86 -14.01 -2.88
N ASP A 84 -0.62 -13.83 -1.60
CA ASP A 84 -0.93 -14.85 -0.61
C ASP A 84 -1.01 -14.18 0.76
N ASP A 85 -1.47 -14.94 1.73
CA ASP A 85 -1.51 -14.78 3.19
C ASP A 85 -0.16 -14.41 3.83
N SER A 86 0.75 -13.79 3.08
CA SER A 86 2.05 -13.30 3.52
C SER A 86 2.00 -11.78 3.62
N GLU A 87 2.15 -11.36 4.87
CA GLU A 87 2.75 -10.15 5.43
C GLU A 87 3.32 -9.11 4.42
N PRO A 88 3.22 -7.80 4.75
CA PRO A 88 3.78 -6.75 3.91
C PRO A 88 5.26 -7.04 3.59
N VAL A 89 5.64 -6.81 2.34
CA VAL A 89 7.04 -6.82 1.89
C VAL A 89 7.81 -5.71 2.61
N ALA A 90 8.22 -6.02 3.85
CA ALA A 90 9.25 -5.33 4.57
C ALA A 90 10.56 -5.56 3.81
N GLU A 91 11.13 -4.43 3.40
CA GLU A 91 12.53 -4.08 3.60
C GLU A 91 13.49 -5.26 3.81
N THR A 92 14.46 -5.36 2.90
CA THR A 92 15.71 -6.08 3.14
C THR A 92 16.43 -5.44 4.33
N GLY A 93 16.07 -5.87 5.54
CA GLY A 93 16.59 -5.32 6.77
C GLY A 93 15.73 -5.69 7.97
N GLU A 94 16.16 -6.72 8.70
CA GLU A 94 15.84 -6.97 10.10
C GLU A 94 14.46 -7.59 10.46
N LYS A 95 14.51 -8.92 10.61
CA LYS A 95 13.78 -9.77 11.58
C LYS A 95 12.77 -9.06 12.52
N THR A 96 11.57 -8.72 12.06
CA THR A 96 10.36 -8.59 12.91
C THR A 96 9.13 -8.56 11.99
N SER A 97 8.61 -9.73 11.61
CA SER A 97 7.37 -9.78 10.81
C SER A 97 6.26 -10.53 11.57
N VAL A 98 6.48 -11.78 11.98
CA VAL A 98 5.36 -12.62 12.45
C VAL A 98 4.81 -12.35 13.86
N LEU A 99 5.51 -11.60 14.70
CA LEU A 99 5.11 -11.39 16.11
C LEU A 99 4.26 -10.12 16.34
N GLY A 100 4.26 -9.18 15.39
CA GLY A 100 3.53 -7.91 15.53
C GLY A 100 2.04 -8.00 15.21
N GLN A 101 1.64 -8.89 14.30
CA GLN A 101 0.26 -8.96 13.82
C GLN A 101 -0.71 -9.66 14.79
N ILE A 102 -0.21 -10.48 15.72
CA ILE A 102 -1.04 -11.17 16.72
C ILE A 102 -1.33 -10.26 17.92
N ILE A 103 -0.42 -9.35 18.25
CA ILE A 103 -0.55 -8.42 19.39
C ILE A 103 -1.60 -7.34 19.09
N ASP A 104 -1.71 -6.88 17.85
CA ASP A 104 -2.70 -5.86 17.48
C ASP A 104 -4.14 -6.40 17.55
N VAL A 105 -4.35 -7.66 17.14
CA VAL A 105 -5.66 -8.33 17.19
C VAL A 105 -6.09 -8.72 18.61
N VAL A 106 -5.14 -9.02 19.49
CA VAL A 106 -5.42 -9.41 20.90
C VAL A 106 -5.49 -8.20 21.84
N SER A 107 -4.93 -7.04 21.50
CA SER A 107 -5.13 -5.81 22.30
C SER A 107 -6.53 -5.20 22.14
N GLY A 108 -7.21 -5.46 21.01
CA GLY A 108 -8.56 -4.94 20.73
C GLY A 108 -9.71 -5.66 21.43
N ILE A 109 -9.46 -6.78 22.12
CA ILE A 109 -10.53 -7.65 22.67
C ILE A 109 -10.52 -7.72 24.21
N PHE A 110 -9.51 -7.15 24.89
CA PHE A 110 -9.47 -7.12 26.36
C PHE A 110 -9.15 -5.74 26.93
N THR A 111 -10.08 -4.80 26.78
CA THR A 111 -10.70 -4.15 27.95
C THR A 111 -12.07 -3.55 27.62
N PRO A 112 -13.13 -4.36 27.64
CA PRO A 112 -14.46 -3.89 27.99
C PRO A 112 -14.55 -3.70 29.52
N PHE A 113 -14.96 -2.49 29.93
CA PHE A 113 -15.64 -2.15 31.19
C PHE A 113 -14.90 -2.12 32.55
N ILE A 114 -14.95 -0.91 33.14
CA ILE A 114 -15.13 -0.54 34.57
C ILE A 114 -13.90 -0.56 35.48
N GLY A 115 -13.57 0.64 36.02
CA GLY A 115 -12.77 0.79 37.23
C GLY A 115 -12.22 2.19 37.47
N VAL A 116 -13.02 3.07 38.07
CA VAL A 116 -12.46 4.05 39.02
C VAL A 116 -11.84 3.24 40.18
N PRO A 117 -10.56 3.48 40.51
CA PRO A 117 -10.23 3.75 41.91
C PRO A 117 -9.19 4.90 42.04
N GLY A 118 -9.38 5.74 43.06
CA GLY A 118 -8.65 7.00 43.26
C GLY A 118 -7.27 6.91 43.94
N GLY A 119 -6.70 8.10 44.18
CA GLY A 119 -5.48 8.35 44.99
C GLY A 119 -4.62 9.47 44.39
N VAL A 120 -4.76 10.73 44.83
CA VAL A 120 -3.87 11.45 45.78
C VAL A 120 -2.52 11.89 45.20
N GLY A 121 -2.24 13.21 45.26
CA GLY A 121 -0.91 13.76 45.03
C GLY A 121 -0.85 15.29 44.90
N ASP A 122 -1.18 15.99 46.00
CA ASP A 122 -0.73 17.35 46.34
C ASP A 122 0.82 17.44 46.27
N PRO A 123 1.42 18.58 45.92
CA PRO A 123 1.71 19.62 46.92
C PRO A 123 1.39 21.07 46.51
#